data_AF-A0A1A8WF34-F1
#
_entry.id   AF-A0A1A8WF34-F1
#
_cell.length_a   1.000
_cell.length_b   1.000
_cell.length_c   1.000
_cell.angle_alpha   90.00
_cell.angle_beta   90.00
_cell.angle_gamma   90.00
#
_symmetry.space_group_name_H-M   'P 1'
#
loop_
_entity.id
_entity.type
_entity.pdbx_description
1 polymer ?
#
loop_
_entity_poly.entity_id
_entity_poly.type
_entity_poly.pdbx_seq_one_letter_code
_entity_poly.pdbx_strand_id
1 'polypeptide(L)'
;MEPESEDHAIFTDFHEYKKLESMITTDQVGIANEGFCYEIESKFGSNNNNKIFNFCKRFLQLCGSYNFMIRLGTIKSKNTCGIMNYLFNTELKLINGNDVLESEFYSSMTGESKKKINVTNCNFQLYRIQDKEYQKLKTLYELHNNFYNINNSISGFQQGGICKNICIYREKCAKIFNQNLVKCPVNNQ
;
A
#
# COMPACT_ATOMS: atom_id res chain seq x y z
N MET A 1 2.05 -27.61 -4.14
CA MET A 1 2.04 -26.78 -2.93
C MET A 1 2.85 -25.54 -3.29
N GLU A 2 2.16 -24.44 -3.61
CA GLU A 2 2.86 -23.19 -3.92
C GLU A 2 3.55 -22.72 -2.63
N PRO A 3 4.80 -22.22 -2.71
CA PRO A 3 5.45 -21.68 -1.53
C PRO A 3 4.61 -20.51 -1.02
N GLU A 4 4.27 -20.52 0.28
CA GLU A 4 3.79 -19.34 1.01
C GLU A 4 4.93 -18.32 1.01
N SER A 5 5.11 -17.65 -0.12
CA SER A 5 6.11 -16.65 -0.36
C SER A 5 5.39 -15.33 -0.38
N GLU A 6 5.18 -14.74 0.81
CA GLU A 6 5.33 -13.29 0.93
C GLU A 6 5.32 -12.83 2.40
N ASP A 7 6.46 -12.25 2.73
CA ASP A 7 6.91 -11.73 4.00
C ASP A 7 5.83 -10.92 4.74
N HIS A 8 5.15 -11.51 5.72
CA HIS A 8 4.26 -10.77 6.63
C HIS A 8 4.99 -9.66 7.42
N ALA A 9 6.31 -9.57 7.28
CA ALA A 9 7.15 -8.49 7.76
C ALA A 9 7.02 -7.17 6.98
N ILE A 10 6.21 -7.06 5.91
CA ILE A 10 6.06 -5.79 5.16
C ILE A 10 5.65 -4.59 6.04
N PHE A 11 4.99 -4.84 7.18
CA PHE A 11 4.53 -3.82 8.12
C PHE A 11 5.41 -3.66 9.37
N THR A 12 6.57 -4.34 9.44
CA THR A 12 7.51 -4.22 10.58
C THR A 12 7.94 -2.76 10.79
N ASP A 13 8.20 -2.02 9.71
CA ASP A 13 8.55 -0.59 9.75
C ASP A 13 7.33 0.30 9.39
N PHE A 14 6.20 0.09 10.07
CA PHE A 14 4.91 0.70 9.68
C PHE A 14 4.92 2.23 9.59
N HIS A 15 5.74 2.92 10.40
CA HIS A 15 5.87 4.37 10.27
C HIS A 15 6.43 4.75 8.89
N GLU A 16 7.40 4.02 8.35
CA GLU A 16 7.95 4.28 7.02
C GLU A 16 6.92 4.01 5.94
N TYR A 17 6.11 2.97 6.11
CA TYR A 17 4.92 2.74 5.28
C TYR A 17 4.00 3.98 5.28
N LYS A 18 3.67 4.56 6.44
CA LYS A 18 2.77 5.72 6.52
C LYS A 18 3.35 6.96 5.82
N LYS A 19 4.67 7.13 5.82
CA LYS A 19 5.34 8.19 5.05
C LYS A 19 5.16 7.97 3.55
N LEU A 20 5.39 6.75 3.06
CA LEU A 20 5.18 6.39 1.65
C LEU A 20 3.72 6.62 1.23
N GLU A 21 2.77 6.13 2.02
CA GLU A 21 1.33 6.30 1.77
C GLU A 21 0.94 7.78 1.70
N SER A 22 1.46 8.63 2.59
CA SER A 22 1.15 10.06 2.61
C SER A 22 1.66 10.85 1.38
N MET A 23 2.56 10.27 0.60
CA MET A 23 3.09 10.90 -0.62
C MET A 23 2.24 10.64 -1.86
N ILE A 24 1.25 9.73 -1.79
CA ILE A 24 0.30 9.44 -2.87
C ILE A 24 -0.84 10.47 -2.85
N THR A 25 -0.50 11.76 -2.85
CA THR A 25 -1.48 12.84 -2.62
C THR A 25 -1.65 13.80 -3.78
N THR A 26 -0.71 13.84 -4.72
CA THR A 26 -0.81 14.70 -5.90
C THR A 26 -0.74 13.90 -7.18
N ASP A 27 -1.44 14.36 -8.21
CA ASP A 27 -1.48 13.74 -9.54
C ASP A 27 -0.65 14.55 -10.57
N GLN A 28 0.26 15.40 -10.06
CA GLN A 28 1.16 16.22 -10.86
C GLN A 28 2.40 15.41 -11.24
N VAL A 29 2.57 15.17 -12.53
CA VAL A 29 3.73 14.46 -13.10
C VAL A 29 4.24 15.20 -14.32
N GLY A 30 5.48 14.92 -14.73
CA GLY A 30 6.02 15.45 -15.99
C GLY A 30 5.31 14.87 -17.22
N ILE A 31 5.38 15.59 -18.34
CA ILE A 31 4.70 15.28 -19.61
C ILE A 31 4.88 13.82 -20.05
N ALA A 32 6.08 13.26 -19.90
CA ALA A 32 6.36 11.87 -20.27
C ALA A 32 5.52 10.85 -19.47
N ASN A 33 5.34 11.08 -18.17
CA ASN A 33 4.51 10.21 -17.33
C ASN A 33 3.03 10.40 -17.65
N GLU A 34 2.63 11.63 -17.96
CA GLU A 34 1.25 11.94 -18.34
C GLU A 34 0.86 11.21 -19.64
N GLY A 35 1.73 11.29 -20.66
CA GLY A 35 1.55 10.55 -21.92
C GLY A 35 1.47 9.04 -21.71
N PHE A 36 2.39 8.46 -20.93
CA PHE A 36 2.34 7.04 -20.58
C PHE A 36 1.03 6.66 -19.85
N CYS A 37 0.59 7.47 -18.87
CA CYS A 37 -0.62 7.18 -18.13
C CYS A 37 -1.88 7.26 -19.01
N TYR A 38 -1.90 8.18 -19.98
CA TYR A 38 -2.96 8.26 -20.97
C TYR A 38 -3.00 7.03 -21.89
N GLU A 39 -1.83 6.58 -22.37
CA GLU A 39 -1.73 5.36 -23.18
C GLU A 39 -2.21 4.13 -22.40
N ILE A 40 -1.83 4.01 -21.14
CA ILE A 40 -2.26 2.91 -20.27
C ILE A 40 -3.77 2.96 -20.03
N GLU A 41 -4.30 4.12 -19.65
CA GLU A 41 -5.73 4.34 -19.45
C GLU A 41 -6.54 3.94 -20.69
N SER A 42 -6.08 4.34 -21.89
CA SER A 42 -6.78 4.07 -23.15
C SER A 42 -7.04 2.59 -23.44
N LYS A 43 -6.26 1.69 -22.80
CA LYS A 43 -6.40 0.23 -22.92
C LYS A 43 -7.50 -0.35 -22.04
N PHE A 44 -7.91 0.35 -20.99
CA PHE A 44 -8.90 -0.13 -20.02
C PHE A 44 -10.16 0.74 -20.13
N GLY A 45 -11.20 0.21 -20.76
CA GLY A 45 -12.36 0.95 -21.28
C GLY A 45 -13.08 1.94 -20.34
N SER A 46 -13.99 2.72 -20.94
CA SER A 46 -14.54 4.01 -20.49
C SER A 46 -15.06 4.17 -19.04
N ASN A 47 -15.34 3.09 -18.32
CA ASN A 47 -16.02 3.17 -17.02
C ASN A 47 -15.10 3.56 -15.85
N ASN A 48 -13.77 3.51 -16.01
CA ASN A 48 -12.80 3.82 -14.94
C ASN A 48 -11.64 4.74 -15.36
N ASN A 49 -11.69 5.28 -16.58
CA ASN A 49 -10.67 6.09 -17.25
C ASN A 49 -9.96 7.07 -16.30
N ASN A 50 -10.66 8.11 -15.84
CA ASN A 50 -10.04 9.15 -14.99
C ASN A 50 -9.43 8.60 -13.69
N LYS A 51 -9.95 7.50 -13.14
CA LYS A 51 -9.42 6.90 -11.90
C LYS A 51 -8.10 6.17 -12.17
N ILE A 52 -8.03 5.39 -13.25
CA ILE A 52 -6.81 4.69 -13.67
C ILE A 52 -5.71 5.69 -14.01
N PHE A 53 -6.05 6.72 -14.78
CA PHE A 53 -5.14 7.80 -15.14
C PHE A 53 -4.56 8.48 -13.90
N ASN A 54 -5.42 8.96 -12.99
CA ASN A 54 -4.99 9.64 -11.78
C ASN A 54 -4.18 8.73 -10.84
N PHE A 55 -4.53 7.45 -10.76
CA PHE A 55 -3.73 6.48 -10.01
C PHE A 55 -2.36 6.26 -10.63
N CYS A 56 -2.27 6.05 -11.95
CA CYS A 56 -1.01 5.91 -12.66
C CYS A 56 -0.08 7.10 -12.39
N LYS A 57 -0.60 8.34 -12.49
CA LYS A 57 0.16 9.56 -12.20
C LYS A 57 0.67 9.59 -10.76
N ARG A 58 -0.23 9.39 -9.78
CA ARG A 58 0.12 9.36 -8.35
C ARG A 58 1.18 8.29 -8.03
N PHE A 59 1.05 7.11 -8.62
CA PHE A 59 2.00 6.03 -8.41
C PHE A 59 3.37 6.31 -9.03
N LEU A 60 3.42 6.81 -10.28
CA LEU A 60 4.69 7.19 -10.91
C LEU A 60 5.38 8.35 -10.21
N GLN A 61 4.62 9.28 -9.63
CA GLN A 61 5.19 10.30 -8.77
C GLN A 61 5.83 9.71 -7.52
N LEU A 62 5.16 8.78 -6.84
CA LEU A 62 5.72 8.05 -5.70
C LEU A 62 7.04 7.36 -6.09
N CYS A 63 7.06 6.69 -7.25
CA CYS A 63 8.26 6.05 -7.81
C CYS A 63 9.41 7.06 -8.02
N GLY A 64 9.11 8.25 -8.56
CA GLY A 64 10.11 9.30 -8.76
C GLY A 64 10.66 9.88 -7.45
N SER A 65 9.80 10.05 -6.44
CA SER A 65 10.18 10.56 -5.13
C SER A 65 10.98 9.56 -4.29
N TYR A 66 10.92 8.26 -4.62
CA TYR A 66 11.54 7.21 -3.81
C TYR A 66 13.03 7.41 -3.58
N ASN A 67 13.81 7.63 -4.64
CA ASN A 67 15.26 7.77 -4.53
C ASN A 67 15.65 8.97 -3.65
N PHE A 68 14.86 10.05 -3.72
CA PHE A 68 15.05 11.23 -2.89
C PHE A 68 14.78 10.90 -1.42
N MET A 69 13.71 10.15 -1.11
CA MET A 69 13.39 9.73 0.26
C MET A 69 14.45 8.82 0.87
N ILE A 70 15.03 7.91 0.07
CA ILE A 70 16.17 7.09 0.49
C ILE A 70 17.39 7.96 0.79
N ARG A 71 17.73 8.91 -0.09
CA ARG A 71 18.88 9.82 0.12
C ARG A 71 18.74 10.67 1.37
N LEU A 72 17.52 11.12 1.69
CA LEU A 72 17.22 11.83 2.93
C LEU A 72 17.16 10.93 4.17
N GLY A 73 17.33 9.61 4.03
CA GLY A 73 17.18 8.65 5.12
C GLY A 73 15.76 8.61 5.71
N THR A 74 14.76 9.08 4.95
CA THR A 74 13.35 9.17 5.38
C THR A 74 12.68 7.79 5.37
N ILE A 75 13.12 6.94 4.45
CA ILE A 75 12.78 5.52 4.33
C ILE A 75 14.09 4.76 4.36
N LYS A 76 14.15 3.69 5.16
CA LYS A 76 15.29 2.79 5.32
C LYS A 76 14.89 1.33 5.12
N SER A 77 13.59 1.05 5.02
CA SER A 77 13.06 -0.30 5.04
C SER A 77 13.59 -1.14 3.88
N LYS A 78 13.90 -2.40 4.20
CA LYS A 78 14.21 -3.43 3.21
C LYS A 78 12.96 -3.90 2.46
N ASN A 79 11.77 -3.55 2.96
CA ASN A 79 10.50 -4.08 2.47
C ASN A 79 9.79 -3.13 1.49
N THR A 80 10.47 -2.11 0.96
CA THR A 80 9.89 -1.11 0.07
C THR A 80 9.16 -1.72 -1.13
N CYS A 81 9.74 -2.70 -1.82
CA CYS A 81 9.06 -3.31 -2.98
C CYS A 81 7.71 -3.93 -2.60
N GLY A 82 7.67 -4.66 -1.48
CA GLY A 82 6.43 -5.25 -0.95
C GLY A 82 5.41 -4.18 -0.55
N ILE A 83 5.87 -3.11 0.11
CA ILE A 83 5.02 -1.96 0.46
C ILE A 83 4.43 -1.30 -0.79
N MET A 84 5.25 -1.02 -1.80
CA MET A 84 4.80 -0.40 -3.04
C MET A 84 3.82 -1.31 -3.80
N ASN A 85 4.07 -2.62 -3.84
CA ASN A 85 3.16 -3.57 -4.46
C ASN A 85 1.82 -3.68 -3.71
N TYR A 86 1.84 -3.66 -2.37
CA TYR A 86 0.62 -3.64 -1.55
C TYR A 86 -0.19 -2.35 -1.74
N LEU A 87 0.47 -1.18 -1.75
CA LEU A 87 -0.16 0.12 -2.03
C LEU A 87 -0.80 0.12 -3.42
N PHE A 88 -0.08 -0.38 -4.41
CA PHE A 88 -0.56 -0.50 -5.79
C PHE A 88 -1.83 -1.36 -5.86
N ASN A 89 -1.83 -2.55 -5.28
CA ASN A 89 -2.98 -3.44 -5.24
C ASN A 89 -4.18 -2.84 -4.47
N THR A 90 -3.93 -2.07 -3.41
CA THR A 90 -4.98 -1.43 -2.61
C THR A 90 -5.73 -0.37 -3.40
N GLU A 91 -5.02 0.55 -4.05
CA GLU A 91 -5.63 1.58 -4.90
C GLU A 91 -6.38 0.96 -6.07
N LEU A 92 -5.81 -0.06 -6.72
CA LEU A 92 -6.46 -0.75 -7.82
C LEU A 92 -7.78 -1.40 -7.44
N LYS A 93 -7.86 -2.02 -6.26
CA LYS A 93 -9.11 -2.62 -5.74
C LYS A 93 -10.19 -1.57 -5.44
N LEU A 94 -9.82 -0.32 -5.16
CA LEU A 94 -10.78 0.79 -5.02
C LEU A 94 -11.33 1.26 -6.37
N ILE A 95 -10.53 1.14 -7.43
CA ILE A 95 -10.90 1.55 -8.78
C ILE A 95 -11.77 0.49 -9.46
N ASN A 96 -11.39 -0.79 -9.35
CA ASN A 96 -12.01 -1.88 -10.08
C ASN A 96 -12.76 -2.86 -9.16
N GLY A 97 -13.92 -2.42 -8.67
CA GLY A 97 -14.69 -3.08 -7.62
C GLY A 97 -15.18 -4.52 -7.86
N ASN A 98 -14.83 -5.19 -8.97
CA ASN A 98 -15.03 -6.65 -9.13
C ASN A 98 -14.31 -7.31 -10.33
N ASP A 99 -13.46 -6.64 -11.12
CA ASP A 99 -12.90 -7.28 -12.33
C ASP A 99 -11.43 -7.01 -12.65
N VAL A 100 -10.90 -7.88 -13.52
CA VAL A 100 -9.49 -8.15 -13.79
C VAL A 100 -8.78 -6.94 -14.40
N LEU A 101 -7.88 -6.32 -13.64
CA LEU A 101 -6.78 -5.59 -14.27
C LEU A 101 -5.81 -6.61 -14.84
N GLU A 102 -5.56 -6.48 -16.13
CA GLU A 102 -4.80 -7.47 -16.88
C GLU A 102 -3.34 -7.49 -16.46
N SER A 103 -2.68 -8.63 -16.71
CA SER A 103 -1.22 -8.78 -16.53
C SER A 103 -0.44 -7.66 -17.23
N GLU A 104 -0.98 -7.12 -18.34
CA GLU A 104 -0.39 -6.01 -19.08
C GLU A 104 -0.27 -4.72 -18.25
N PHE A 105 -1.24 -4.43 -17.38
CA PHE A 105 -1.19 -3.23 -16.53
C PHE A 105 -0.02 -3.34 -15.54
N TYR A 106 0.09 -4.48 -14.85
CA TYR A 106 1.17 -4.74 -13.90
C TYR A 106 2.54 -4.73 -14.58
N SER A 107 2.67 -5.36 -15.75
CA SER A 107 3.94 -5.38 -16.49
C SER A 107 4.34 -3.99 -16.97
N SER A 108 3.40 -3.21 -17.50
CA SER A 108 3.67 -1.86 -18.01
C SER A 108 4.04 -0.90 -16.88
N MET A 109 3.28 -0.91 -15.79
CA MET A 109 3.58 -0.11 -14.60
C MET A 109 4.93 -0.52 -13.99
N THR A 110 5.23 -1.83 -13.93
CA THR A 110 6.56 -2.30 -13.48
C THR A 110 7.68 -1.72 -14.34
N GLY A 111 7.55 -1.80 -15.67
CA GLY A 111 8.55 -1.30 -16.60
C GLY A 111 8.82 0.20 -16.43
N GLU A 112 7.75 0.99 -16.34
CA GLU A 112 7.89 2.45 -16.20
C GLU A 112 8.39 2.87 -14.81
N SER A 113 7.92 2.21 -13.75
CA SER A 113 8.39 2.45 -12.38
C SER A 113 9.88 2.09 -12.21
N LYS A 114 10.38 1.01 -12.83
CA LYS A 114 11.80 0.62 -12.79
C LYS A 114 12.73 1.69 -13.35
N LYS A 115 12.29 2.48 -14.33
CA LYS A 115 13.09 3.60 -14.87
C LYS A 115 13.32 4.70 -13.84
N LYS A 116 12.47 4.78 -12.81
CA LYS A 116 12.45 5.85 -11.81
C LYS A 116 13.02 5.40 -10.48
N ILE A 117 12.83 4.14 -10.14
CA ILE A 117 13.19 3.56 -8.86
C ILE A 117 14.57 2.90 -8.96
N ASN A 118 15.53 3.37 -8.17
CA ASN A 118 16.80 2.70 -7.97
C ASN A 118 16.77 1.95 -6.63
N VAL A 119 16.15 0.76 -6.62
CA VAL A 119 16.17 -0.09 -5.43
C VAL A 119 17.33 -1.08 -5.53
N THR A 120 18.26 -1.01 -4.59
CA THR A 120 19.38 -1.95 -4.48
C THR A 120 19.05 -3.20 -3.66
N ASN A 121 17.96 -3.17 -2.89
CA ASN A 121 17.61 -4.22 -1.92
C ASN A 121 16.49 -5.18 -2.38
N CYS A 122 15.86 -4.95 -3.54
CA CYS A 122 14.89 -5.86 -4.14
C CYS A 122 14.80 -5.68 -5.66
N ASN A 123 14.43 -6.75 -6.37
CA ASN A 123 14.02 -6.66 -7.78
C ASN A 123 12.60 -6.12 -7.84
N PHE A 124 12.46 -4.81 -8.05
CA PHE A 124 11.16 -4.15 -8.08
C PHE A 124 10.23 -4.81 -9.12
N GLN A 125 9.11 -5.35 -8.67
CA GLN A 125 8.11 -5.95 -9.56
C GLN A 125 6.73 -5.73 -8.96
N LEU A 126 5.80 -5.29 -9.80
CA LEU A 126 4.39 -5.22 -9.44
C LEU A 126 3.70 -6.49 -9.93
N TYR A 127 2.86 -7.05 -9.08
CA TYR A 127 2.08 -8.24 -9.39
C TYR A 127 0.77 -8.20 -8.61
N ARG A 128 -0.24 -8.89 -9.14
CA ARG A 128 -1.51 -9.04 -8.47
C ARG A 128 -1.34 -9.88 -7.21
N ILE A 129 -1.67 -9.32 -6.07
CA ILE A 129 -1.79 -10.07 -4.82
C ILE A 129 -3.12 -10.83 -4.86
N GLN A 130 -3.08 -12.15 -4.63
CA GLN A 130 -4.28 -12.97 -4.63
C GLN A 130 -5.27 -12.47 -3.57
N ASP A 131 -6.57 -12.56 -3.83
CA ASP A 131 -7.58 -11.93 -2.97
C ASP A 131 -7.52 -12.42 -1.52
N LYS A 132 -7.30 -13.72 -1.31
CA LYS A 132 -7.16 -14.31 0.03
C LYS A 132 -5.95 -13.73 0.78
N GLU A 133 -4.83 -13.57 0.10
CA GLU A 133 -3.62 -13.00 0.66
C GLU A 133 -3.75 -11.51 0.90
N TYR A 134 -4.34 -10.77 -0.04
CA TYR A 134 -4.64 -9.37 0.11
C TYR A 134 -5.51 -9.11 1.35
N GLN A 135 -6.53 -9.94 1.62
CA GLN A 135 -7.33 -9.79 2.83
C GLN A 135 -6.53 -9.99 4.12
N LYS A 136 -5.55 -10.91 4.13
CA LYS A 136 -4.62 -11.08 5.27
C LYS A 136 -3.77 -9.82 5.45
N LEU A 137 -3.15 -9.32 4.38
CA LEU A 137 -2.33 -8.12 4.43
C LEU A 137 -3.15 -6.88 4.84
N LYS A 138 -4.37 -6.74 4.33
CA LYS A 138 -5.30 -5.68 4.72
C LYS A 138 -5.62 -5.74 6.21
N THR A 139 -5.88 -6.92 6.75
CA THR A 139 -6.13 -7.12 8.18
C THR A 139 -4.91 -6.69 9.02
N LEU A 140 -3.70 -7.10 8.61
CA LEU A 140 -2.46 -6.69 9.27
C LEU A 140 -2.25 -5.18 9.20
N TYR A 141 -2.46 -4.58 8.03
CA TYR A 141 -2.41 -3.13 7.84
C TYR A 141 -3.36 -2.40 8.81
N GLU A 142 -4.62 -2.83 8.90
CA GLU A 142 -5.61 -2.21 9.78
C GLU A 142 -5.21 -2.31 11.26
N LEU A 143 -4.64 -3.44 11.70
CA LEU A 143 -4.10 -3.59 13.05
C LEU A 143 -2.96 -2.60 13.30
N HIS A 144 -1.93 -2.60 12.44
CA HIS A 144 -0.79 -1.70 12.58
C HIS A 144 -1.20 -0.21 12.52
N ASN A 145 -2.15 0.15 11.65
CA ASN A 145 -2.66 1.52 11.54
C ASN A 145 -3.38 1.97 12.80
N ASN A 146 -4.19 1.11 13.42
CA ASN A 146 -4.83 1.44 14.69
C ASN A 146 -3.80 1.59 15.81
N PHE A 147 -2.78 0.73 15.89
CA PHE A 147 -1.67 0.89 16.85
C PHE A 147 -0.90 2.19 16.63
N TYR A 148 -0.57 2.52 15.38
CA TYR A 148 0.09 3.78 15.00
C TYR A 148 -0.74 5.00 15.45
N ASN A 149 -2.05 4.99 15.22
CA ASN A 149 -2.93 6.08 15.62
C ASN A 149 -3.09 6.20 17.14
N ILE A 150 -3.07 5.10 17.90
CA ILE A 150 -3.03 5.13 19.37
C ILE A 150 -1.77 5.87 19.82
N ASN A 151 -0.60 5.50 19.30
CA ASN A 151 0.68 6.11 19.69
C ASN A 151 0.71 7.61 19.37
N ASN A 152 0.24 8.02 18.20
CA ASN A 152 0.16 9.43 17.83
C ASN A 152 -0.88 10.22 18.65
N SER A 153 -1.97 9.57 19.07
CA SER A 153 -2.98 10.20 19.94
C SER A 153 -2.45 10.42 21.36
N ILE A 154 -1.49 9.62 21.81
CA ILE A 154 -0.85 9.78 23.13
C ILE A 154 0.09 10.99 23.13
N SER A 155 0.80 11.25 22.03
CA SER A 155 1.79 12.34 21.93
C SER A 155 1.20 13.75 21.78
N GLY A 156 -0.11 13.89 21.52
CA GLY A 156 -0.72 15.15 21.06
C GLY A 156 -1.73 15.84 21.97
N PHE A 157 -2.11 15.28 23.13
CA PHE A 157 -3.24 15.79 23.91
C PHE A 157 -2.95 15.98 25.41
N GLN A 158 -3.55 17.01 26.02
CA GLN A 158 -3.73 17.11 27.48
C GLN A 158 -4.71 16.02 27.95
N GLN A 159 -4.47 15.46 29.15
CA GLN A 159 -5.00 14.20 29.68
C GLN A 159 -6.52 13.93 29.50
N GLY A 160 -7.38 14.95 29.39
CA GLY A 160 -8.83 14.78 29.25
C GLY A 160 -9.32 14.28 27.87
N GLY A 161 -8.61 14.59 26.78
CA GLY A 161 -8.96 14.16 25.41
C GLY A 161 -8.41 12.78 25.01
N ILE A 162 -7.44 12.30 25.79
CA ILE A 162 -6.69 11.06 25.53
C ILE A 162 -7.61 9.83 25.58
N CYS A 163 -8.51 9.75 26.57
CA CYS A 163 -9.32 8.56 26.80
C CYS A 163 -10.32 8.31 25.65
N LYS A 164 -11.00 9.35 25.16
CA LYS A 164 -12.04 9.20 24.12
C LYS A 164 -11.47 8.74 22.77
N ASN A 165 -10.33 9.28 22.37
CA ASN A 165 -9.70 8.94 21.09
C ASN A 165 -8.97 7.58 21.13
N ILE A 166 -8.32 7.24 22.26
CA ILE A 166 -7.65 5.94 22.40
C ILE A 166 -8.66 4.80 22.46
N CYS A 167 -9.80 4.97 23.15
CA CYS A 167 -10.82 3.92 23.24
C CYS A 167 -11.34 3.48 21.86
N ILE A 168 -11.57 4.43 20.94
CA ILE A 168 -12.03 4.13 19.57
C ILE A 168 -11.06 3.18 18.86
N TYR A 169 -9.75 3.44 18.92
CA TYR A 169 -8.76 2.60 18.24
C TYR A 169 -8.54 1.27 18.96
N ARG A 170 -8.62 1.23 20.30
CA ARG A 170 -8.58 -0.02 21.07
C ARG A 170 -9.75 -0.94 20.72
N GLU A 171 -10.96 -0.42 20.65
CA GLU A 171 -12.15 -1.17 20.25
C GLU A 171 -12.02 -1.71 18.83
N LYS A 172 -11.49 -0.91 17.88
CA LYS A 172 -11.20 -1.37 16.51
C LYS A 172 -10.17 -2.50 16.50
N CYS A 173 -9.06 -2.38 17.23
CA CYS A 173 -8.08 -3.46 17.35
C CYS A 173 -8.70 -4.75 17.89
N ALA A 174 -9.44 -4.66 19.01
CA ALA A 174 -10.09 -5.81 19.63
C ALA A 174 -11.09 -6.48 18.67
N LYS A 175 -11.87 -5.68 17.94
CA LYS A 175 -12.82 -6.19 16.95
C LYS A 175 -12.11 -6.93 15.81
N ILE A 176 -11.09 -6.32 15.20
CA ILE A 176 -10.33 -6.94 14.11
C ILE A 176 -9.66 -8.22 14.58
N PHE A 177 -9.03 -8.20 15.75
CA PHE A 177 -8.37 -9.37 16.33
C PHE A 177 -9.37 -10.51 16.59
N ASN A 178 -10.47 -10.23 17.29
CA ASN A 178 -11.48 -11.23 17.62
C ASN A 178 -12.20 -11.81 16.39
N GLN A 179 -12.46 -11.00 15.36
CA GLN A 179 -13.07 -11.47 14.11
C GLN A 179 -12.16 -12.40 13.29
N ASN A 180 -10.84 -12.31 13.49
CA ASN A 180 -9.86 -13.13 12.79
C ASN A 180 -9.30 -14.27 13.65
N LEU A 181 -9.39 -14.20 14.99
CA LEU A 181 -9.06 -15.30 15.91
C LEU A 181 -9.86 -16.58 15.64
N VAL A 182 -11.15 -16.47 15.34
CA VAL A 182 -12.01 -17.64 15.03
C VAL A 182 -11.52 -18.40 13.79
N LYS A 183 -10.72 -17.76 12.93
CA LYS A 183 -10.13 -18.34 11.71
C LYS A 183 -8.71 -18.88 11.91
N CYS A 184 -8.09 -18.61 13.06
CA CYS A 184 -6.85 -19.25 13.49
C CYS A 184 -7.25 -20.36 14.46
N PRO A 185 -7.31 -21.64 14.03
CA PRO A 185 -7.59 -22.70 14.96
C PRO A 185 -6.56 -22.65 16.09
N VAL A 186 -7.02 -22.41 17.31
CA VAL A 186 -6.19 -22.45 18.52
C VAL A 186 -5.79 -23.90 18.83
N ASN A 187 -6.34 -24.87 18.10
CA ASN A 187 -6.03 -26.28 18.23
C ASN A 187 -4.95 -26.68 17.21
N ASN A 188 -3.70 -26.69 17.67
CA ASN A 188 -2.73 -27.69 17.24
C ASN A 188 -3.01 -28.99 18.03
N GLN A 189 -4.12 -29.65 17.74
CA GLN A 189 -4.37 -31.04 18.11
C GLN A 189 -5.02 -31.77 16.94
#